data_AF-R7XZV1-F1
#
_entry.id   AF-R7XZV1-F1
#
_cell.length_a   1.000
_cell.length_b   1.000
_cell.length_c   1.000
_cell.angle_alpha   90.00
_cell.angle_beta   90.00
_cell.angle_gamma   90.00
#
_symmetry.space_group_name_H-M   'P 1'
#
loop_
_entity.id
_entity.type
_entity.pdbx_description
1 polymer ?
#
loop_
_entity_poly.entity_id
_entity_poly.type
_entity_poly.pdbx_seq_one_letter_code
_entity_poly.pdbx_strand_id
1 'polypeptide(L)'
;MDHDSDPTAAGSLADARRELELSRRETTWVRNELEHLTEALQRVRRQRARLREQSEALATALAAELSAGYWRDQESGLGRLRRRDPEAELVREVEASALFDAGWYLRQHQSEILEQRLAPALHHVRHANARRLDPSEGFSTGRYLRRHPEVAEAGLPAVVHAQRHGQLDDGRVLVDAAES
;
A
#
# COMPACT_ATOMS: atom_id res chain seq x y z
N MET A 1 -44.73 -12.71 68.12
CA MET A 1 -45.34 -13.86 67.44
C MET A 1 -46.44 -13.31 66.56
N ASP A 2 -46.42 -13.38 65.24
CA ASP A 2 -45.45 -13.92 64.29
C ASP A 2 -45.64 -13.13 63.00
N HIS A 3 -44.54 -12.81 62.32
CA HIS A 3 -44.56 -12.15 61.01
C HIS A 3 -45.10 -13.13 59.98
N ASP A 4 -46.37 -12.96 59.61
CA ASP A 4 -47.00 -13.64 58.48
C ASP A 4 -46.25 -13.25 57.21
N SER A 5 -45.41 -14.16 56.73
CA SER A 5 -44.55 -13.94 55.56
C SER A 5 -45.30 -14.37 54.32
N ASP A 6 -45.67 -13.40 53.48
CA ASP A 6 -46.50 -13.60 52.29
C ASP A 6 -45.81 -14.57 51.28
N PRO A 7 -46.35 -15.77 51.06
CA PRO A 7 -45.74 -16.80 50.22
C PRO A 7 -45.67 -16.39 48.73
N THR A 8 -46.50 -15.43 48.30
CA THR A 8 -46.50 -14.95 46.90
C THR A 8 -45.31 -14.03 46.59
N ALA A 9 -44.91 -13.17 47.52
CA ALA A 9 -43.72 -12.34 47.40
C ALA A 9 -42.43 -13.17 47.35
N ALA A 10 -42.39 -14.27 48.14
CA ALA A 10 -41.27 -15.22 48.12
C ALA A 10 -41.16 -15.98 46.77
N GLY A 11 -42.29 -16.34 46.15
CA GLY A 11 -42.34 -16.96 44.83
C GLY A 11 -41.85 -16.03 43.71
N SER A 12 -42.33 -14.79 43.69
CA SER A 12 -41.91 -13.77 42.71
C SER A 12 -40.42 -13.44 42.80
N LEU A 13 -39.86 -13.36 44.02
CA LEU A 13 -38.43 -13.17 44.22
C LEU A 13 -37.59 -14.35 43.74
N ALA A 14 -38.09 -15.59 43.88
CA ALA A 14 -37.42 -16.78 43.38
C ALA A 14 -37.40 -16.82 41.85
N ASP A 15 -38.49 -16.42 41.20
CA ASP A 15 -38.57 -16.30 39.73
C ASP A 15 -37.61 -15.24 39.19
N ALA A 16 -37.62 -14.04 39.79
CA ALA A 16 -36.70 -12.97 39.41
C ALA A 16 -35.22 -13.36 39.58
N ARG A 17 -34.89 -14.14 40.62
CA ARG A 17 -33.53 -14.68 40.82
C ARG A 17 -33.13 -15.68 39.74
N ARG A 18 -34.05 -16.57 39.35
CA ARG A 18 -33.82 -17.52 38.25
C ARG A 18 -33.59 -16.80 36.93
N GLU A 19 -34.40 -15.80 36.63
CA GLU A 19 -34.26 -15.00 35.40
C GLU A 19 -32.95 -14.19 35.38
N LEU A 20 -32.57 -13.59 36.51
CA LEU A 20 -31.28 -12.91 36.64
C LEU A 20 -30.10 -13.89 36.45
N GLU A 21 -30.20 -15.11 36.97
CA GLU A 21 -29.17 -16.13 36.80
C GLU A 21 -29.04 -16.56 35.33
N LEU A 22 -30.16 -16.74 34.63
CA LEU A 22 -30.17 -17.03 33.19
C LEU A 22 -29.53 -15.89 32.40
N SER A 23 -29.94 -14.64 32.65
CA SER A 23 -29.36 -13.47 31.99
C SER A 23 -27.85 -13.33 32.26
N ARG A 24 -27.39 -13.63 33.49
CA ARG A 24 -25.95 -13.66 33.82
C ARG A 24 -25.19 -14.73 33.04
N ARG A 25 -25.79 -15.90 32.84
CA ARG A 25 -25.18 -16.98 32.05
C ARG A 25 -25.11 -16.61 30.57
N GLU A 26 -26.18 -16.04 30.01
CA GLU A 26 -26.22 -15.56 28.63
C GLU A 26 -25.20 -14.46 28.38
N THR A 27 -25.13 -13.45 29.26
CA THR A 27 -24.13 -12.38 29.13
C THR A 27 -22.69 -12.88 29.25
N THR A 28 -22.45 -13.88 30.11
CA THR A 28 -21.13 -14.53 30.19
C THR A 28 -20.81 -15.30 28.91
N TRP A 29 -21.79 -16.02 28.35
CA TRP A 29 -21.62 -16.73 27.09
C TRP A 29 -21.32 -15.79 25.93
N VAL A 30 -22.11 -14.73 25.75
CA VAL A 30 -21.90 -13.73 24.69
C VAL A 30 -20.53 -13.06 24.84
N ARG A 31 -20.10 -12.74 26.08
CA ARG A 31 -18.79 -12.15 26.32
C ARG A 31 -17.66 -13.08 25.87
N ASN A 32 -17.71 -14.35 26.24
CA ASN A 32 -16.70 -15.33 25.83
C ASN A 32 -16.68 -15.54 24.31
N GLU A 33 -17.85 -15.53 23.67
CA GLU A 33 -17.96 -15.65 22.22
C GLU A 33 -17.36 -14.41 21.51
N LEU A 34 -17.63 -13.20 22.03
CA LEU A 34 -17.03 -11.97 21.50
C LEU A 34 -15.50 -11.97 21.64
N GLU A 35 -14.97 -12.49 22.74
CA GLU A 35 -13.53 -12.65 22.93
C GLU A 35 -12.95 -13.60 21.87
N HIS A 36 -13.56 -14.77 21.68
CA HIS A 36 -13.13 -15.74 20.67
C HIS A 36 -13.16 -15.17 19.24
N LEU A 37 -14.24 -14.47 18.87
CA LEU A 37 -14.37 -13.84 17.56
C LEU A 37 -13.36 -12.71 17.38
N THR A 38 -13.06 -11.95 18.44
CA THR A 38 -12.02 -10.91 18.42
C THR A 38 -10.65 -11.53 18.16
N GLU A 39 -10.31 -12.62 18.85
CA GLU A 39 -9.07 -13.35 18.59
C GLU A 39 -9.00 -13.88 17.15
N ALA A 40 -10.07 -14.47 16.65
CA ALA A 40 -10.15 -14.97 15.27
C ALA A 40 -9.93 -13.84 14.25
N LEU A 41 -10.57 -12.68 14.46
CA LEU A 41 -10.38 -11.50 13.62
C LEU A 41 -8.94 -10.99 13.67
N GLN A 42 -8.32 -10.96 14.85
CA GLN A 42 -6.92 -10.55 14.99
C GLN A 42 -5.98 -11.53 14.29
N ARG A 43 -6.24 -12.85 14.34
CA ARG A 43 -5.47 -13.85 13.58
C ARG A 43 -5.54 -13.57 12.08
N VAL A 44 -6.74 -13.34 11.54
CA VAL A 44 -6.92 -13.03 10.11
C VAL A 44 -6.23 -11.72 9.72
N ARG A 45 -6.32 -10.68 10.55
CA ARG A 45 -5.63 -9.39 10.31
C ARG A 45 -4.12 -9.56 10.22
N ARG A 46 -3.51 -10.33 11.13
CA ARG A 46 -2.08 -10.63 11.12
C ARG A 46 -1.68 -11.42 9.87
N GLN A 47 -2.47 -12.43 9.50
CA GLN A 47 -2.21 -13.21 8.29
C GLN A 47 -2.26 -12.32 7.03
N ARG A 48 -3.25 -11.43 6.94
CA ARG A 48 -3.35 -10.48 5.83
C ARG A 48 -2.20 -9.49 5.80
N ALA A 49 -1.74 -9.01 6.95
CA ALA A 49 -0.57 -8.13 7.04
C ALA A 49 0.69 -8.84 6.52
N ARG A 50 0.92 -10.08 6.96
CA ARG A 50 2.04 -10.90 6.49
C ARG A 50 2.01 -11.15 4.98
N LEU A 51 0.84 -11.47 4.42
CA LEU A 51 0.71 -11.68 2.97
C LEU A 51 1.02 -10.40 2.18
N ARG A 52 0.64 -9.22 2.69
CA ARG A 52 0.98 -7.95 2.06
C ARG A 52 2.47 -7.67 2.08
N GLU A 53 3.11 -7.87 3.23
CA GLU A 53 4.57 -7.73 3.38
C GLU A 53 5.31 -8.66 2.41
N GLN A 54 4.88 -9.92 2.30
CA GLN A 54 5.45 -10.88 1.35
C GLN A 54 5.23 -10.44 -0.10
N SER A 55 4.03 -9.97 -0.45
CA SER A 55 3.73 -9.45 -1.79
C SER A 55 4.59 -8.24 -2.13
N GLU A 56 4.85 -7.37 -1.16
CA GLU A 56 5.69 -6.19 -1.32
C GLU A 56 7.15 -6.57 -1.55
N ALA A 57 7.70 -7.43 -0.70
CA ALA A 57 9.06 -7.95 -0.85
C ALA A 57 9.27 -8.61 -2.22
N LEU A 58 8.32 -9.45 -2.66
CA LEU A 58 8.38 -10.09 -3.97
C LEU A 58 8.32 -9.09 -5.13
N ALA A 59 7.47 -8.07 -5.03
CA ALA A 59 7.38 -7.04 -6.06
C ALA A 59 8.68 -6.24 -6.17
N THR A 60 9.28 -5.85 -5.05
CA THR A 60 10.57 -5.15 -5.02
C THR A 60 11.69 -6.01 -5.60
N ALA A 61 11.76 -7.30 -5.23
CA ALA A 61 12.75 -8.21 -5.79
C ALA A 61 12.58 -8.40 -7.31
N LEU A 62 11.34 -8.59 -7.78
CA LEU A 62 11.05 -8.75 -9.20
C LEU A 62 11.36 -7.47 -10.00
N ALA A 63 11.03 -6.31 -9.44
CA ALA A 63 11.38 -5.02 -10.03
C ALA A 63 12.89 -4.87 -10.22
N ALA A 64 13.68 -5.26 -9.21
CA ALA A 64 15.14 -5.25 -9.29
C ALA A 64 15.67 -6.21 -10.37
N GLU A 65 15.11 -7.42 -10.46
CA GLU A 65 15.50 -8.42 -11.48
C GLU A 65 15.19 -7.95 -12.91
N LEU A 66 14.01 -7.36 -13.13
CA LEU A 66 13.64 -6.81 -14.44
C LEU A 66 14.57 -5.65 -14.84
N SER A 67 14.90 -4.78 -13.89
CA SER A 67 15.84 -3.67 -14.08
C SER A 67 17.25 -4.18 -14.39
N ALA A 68 17.75 -5.15 -13.63
CA ALA A 68 19.03 -5.81 -13.89
C ALA A 68 19.05 -6.54 -15.24
N GLY A 69 17.94 -7.14 -15.66
CA GLY A 69 17.77 -7.72 -16.99
C GLY A 69 17.92 -6.69 -18.11
N TYR A 70 17.24 -5.55 -17.98
CA TYR A 70 17.34 -4.44 -18.92
C TYR A 70 18.77 -3.90 -19.02
N TRP A 71 19.44 -3.66 -17.89
CA TRP A 71 20.81 -3.13 -17.91
C TRP A 71 21.83 -4.10 -18.50
N ARG A 72 21.70 -5.41 -18.25
CA ARG A 72 22.56 -6.42 -18.88
C ARG A 72 22.48 -6.38 -20.40
N ASP A 73 21.29 -6.21 -20.96
CA ASP A 73 21.10 -6.10 -22.40
C ASP A 73 21.73 -4.80 -22.95
N GLN A 74 21.46 -3.67 -22.30
CA GLN A 74 21.98 -2.35 -22.68
C GLN A 74 23.51 -2.24 -22.59
N GLU A 75 24.13 -2.92 -21.63
CA GLU A 75 25.58 -2.88 -21.43
C GLU A 75 26.32 -4.02 -22.18
N SER A 76 25.58 -4.90 -22.86
CA SER A 76 26.14 -5.95 -23.71
C SER A 76 26.64 -5.40 -25.07
N GLY A 77 27.36 -6.24 -25.83
CA GLY A 77 28.29 -5.86 -26.90
C GLY A 77 27.80 -4.90 -27.99
N LEU A 78 26.49 -4.84 -28.30
CA LEU A 78 25.92 -3.89 -29.27
C LEU A 78 25.46 -2.56 -28.65
N GLY A 79 25.14 -2.54 -27.35
CA GLY A 79 24.74 -1.32 -26.64
C GLY A 79 25.92 -0.37 -26.38
N ARG A 80 27.13 -0.90 -26.16
CA ARG A 80 28.37 -0.09 -26.07
C ARG A 80 28.73 0.64 -27.37
N LEU A 81 28.26 0.14 -28.50
CA LEU A 81 28.48 0.73 -29.82
C LEU A 81 27.41 1.78 -30.18
N ARG A 82 26.31 1.87 -29.41
CA ARG A 82 25.30 2.92 -29.58
C ARG A 82 25.83 4.23 -28.97
N ARG A 83 25.72 5.33 -29.72
CA ARG A 83 25.80 6.69 -29.14
C ARG A 83 24.82 6.73 -27.96
N ARG A 84 25.24 7.34 -26.84
CA ARG A 84 24.49 7.56 -25.60
C ARG A 84 22.97 7.52 -25.84
N ASP A 85 22.30 6.46 -25.38
CA ASP A 85 20.86 6.28 -25.58
C ASP A 85 20.10 7.18 -24.59
N PRO A 86 19.39 8.21 -25.08
CA PRO A 86 18.69 9.15 -24.21
C PRO A 86 17.57 8.47 -23.38
N GLU A 87 16.96 7.38 -23.86
CA GLU A 87 15.97 6.64 -23.09
C GLU A 87 16.64 5.96 -21.89
N ALA A 88 17.77 5.29 -22.13
CA ALA A 88 18.53 4.65 -21.06
C ALA A 88 18.98 5.66 -20.00
N GLU A 89 19.37 6.88 -20.38
CA GLU A 89 19.70 7.93 -19.39
C GLU A 89 18.52 8.31 -18.51
N LEU A 90 17.34 8.49 -19.11
CA LEU A 90 16.12 8.79 -18.36
C LEU A 90 15.72 7.64 -17.43
N VAL A 91 15.86 6.39 -17.88
CA VAL A 91 15.60 5.22 -17.03
C VAL A 91 16.53 5.21 -15.83
N ARG A 92 17.84 5.42 -16.05
CA ARG A 92 18.84 5.50 -14.98
C ARG A 92 18.49 6.59 -13.95
N GLU A 93 18.04 7.74 -14.43
CA GLU A 93 17.69 8.86 -13.55
C GLU A 93 16.39 8.64 -12.78
N VAL A 94 15.39 8.00 -13.40
CA VAL A 94 14.16 7.59 -12.70
C VAL A 94 14.46 6.52 -11.65
N GLU A 95 15.28 5.51 -11.94
CA GLU A 95 15.67 4.49 -10.96
C GLU A 95 16.45 5.07 -9.78
N ALA A 96 17.30 6.07 -10.02
CA ALA A 96 18.04 6.76 -8.96
C ALA A 96 17.17 7.74 -8.15
N SER A 97 15.91 7.95 -8.55
CA SER A 97 15.04 8.92 -7.91
C SER A 97 14.43 8.41 -6.62
N ALA A 98 14.56 9.20 -5.54
CA ALA A 98 13.82 8.96 -4.31
C ALA A 98 12.29 9.09 -4.48
N LEU A 99 11.83 9.68 -5.59
CA LEU A 99 10.41 9.83 -5.91
C LEU A 99 9.83 8.62 -6.66
N PHE A 100 10.67 7.65 -7.05
CA PHE A 100 10.26 6.45 -7.75
C PHE A 100 10.43 5.23 -6.87
N ASP A 101 9.32 4.53 -6.59
CA ASP A 101 9.33 3.26 -5.88
C ASP A 101 9.01 2.15 -6.88
N ALA A 102 10.05 1.46 -7.34
CA ALA A 102 9.91 0.41 -8.35
C ALA A 102 9.04 -0.77 -7.87
N GLY A 103 9.08 -1.10 -6.59
CA GLY A 103 8.29 -2.20 -6.01
C GLY A 103 6.82 -1.83 -5.89
N TRP A 104 6.52 -0.62 -5.43
CA TRP A 104 5.17 -0.07 -5.42
C TRP A 104 4.62 0.06 -6.85
N TYR A 105 5.40 0.62 -7.78
CA TYR A 105 5.00 0.84 -9.16
C TYR A 105 4.68 -0.49 -9.87
N LEU A 106 5.50 -1.51 -9.64
CA LEU A 106 5.26 -2.85 -10.18
C LEU A 106 3.95 -3.44 -9.65
N ARG A 107 3.58 -3.23 -8.39
CA ARG A 107 2.29 -3.71 -7.86
C ARG A 107 1.09 -3.02 -8.51
N GLN A 108 1.21 -1.75 -8.86
CA GLN A 108 0.13 -1.00 -9.53
C GLN A 108 -0.03 -1.38 -11.00
N HIS A 109 1.06 -1.73 -11.69
CA HIS A 109 1.11 -1.95 -13.13
C HIS A 109 1.61 -3.35 -13.52
N GLN A 110 1.39 -4.33 -12.64
CA GLN A 110 1.98 -5.67 -12.73
C GLN A 110 1.68 -6.35 -14.06
N SER A 111 0.41 -6.36 -14.49
CA SER A 111 0.01 -7.03 -15.73
C SER A 111 0.76 -6.50 -16.94
N GLU A 112 0.79 -5.17 -17.10
CA GLU A 112 1.40 -4.51 -18.25
C GLU A 112 2.93 -4.69 -18.28
N ILE A 113 3.57 -4.56 -17.11
CA ILE A 113 5.02 -4.71 -16.96
C ILE A 113 5.45 -6.15 -17.28
N LEU A 114 4.69 -7.15 -16.81
CA LEU A 114 5.01 -8.56 -17.04
C LEU A 114 4.70 -9.00 -18.48
N GLU A 115 3.60 -8.53 -19.06
CA GLU A 115 3.25 -8.81 -20.46
C GLU A 115 4.29 -8.26 -21.43
N GLN A 116 4.74 -7.02 -21.20
CA GLN A 116 5.74 -6.35 -22.05
C GLN A 116 7.19 -6.70 -21.67
N ARG A 117 7.39 -7.38 -20.53
CA ARG A 117 8.71 -7.71 -19.95
C ARG A 117 9.63 -6.50 -19.81
N LEU A 118 9.06 -5.37 -19.37
CA LEU A 118 9.81 -4.12 -19.19
C LEU A 118 10.35 -4.00 -17.77
N ALA A 119 11.47 -3.30 -17.61
CA ALA A 119 11.84 -2.77 -16.30
C ALA A 119 10.79 -1.72 -15.84
N PRO A 120 10.45 -1.63 -14.54
CA PRO A 120 9.47 -0.67 -14.04
C PRO A 120 9.78 0.78 -14.45
N ALA A 121 11.04 1.21 -14.31
CA ALA A 121 11.45 2.56 -14.68
C ALA A 121 11.34 2.80 -16.20
N LEU A 122 11.65 1.80 -17.03
CA LEU A 122 11.45 1.87 -18.48
C LEU A 122 9.97 2.02 -18.84
N HIS A 123 9.09 1.23 -18.21
CA HIS A 123 7.65 1.38 -18.37
C HIS A 123 7.19 2.79 -17.96
N HIS A 124 7.68 3.30 -16.83
CA HIS A 124 7.37 4.65 -16.38
C HIS A 124 7.84 5.72 -17.38
N VAL A 125 9.08 5.68 -17.84
CA VAL A 125 9.63 6.62 -18.84
C VAL A 125 8.76 6.67 -20.09
N ARG A 126 8.28 5.51 -20.57
CA ARG A 126 7.48 5.41 -21.80
C ARG A 126 6.02 5.83 -21.65
N HIS A 127 5.43 5.67 -20.47
CA HIS A 127 3.97 5.77 -20.32
C HIS A 127 3.50 6.82 -19.31
N ALA A 128 4.32 7.23 -18.37
CA ALA A 128 3.87 7.99 -17.20
C ALA A 128 3.28 9.34 -17.55
N ASN A 129 3.89 10.13 -18.44
CA ASN A 129 3.39 11.46 -18.77
C ASN A 129 2.03 11.40 -19.51
N ALA A 130 1.93 10.54 -20.52
CA ALA A 130 0.73 10.41 -21.34
C ALA A 130 -0.46 9.87 -20.54
N ARG A 131 -0.21 8.90 -19.65
CA ARG A 131 -1.25 8.22 -18.86
C ARG A 131 -1.37 8.73 -17.43
N ARG A 132 -0.56 9.73 -17.05
CA ARG A 132 -0.48 10.31 -15.71
C ARG A 132 -0.27 9.23 -14.64
N LEU A 133 0.66 8.30 -14.91
CA LEU A 133 0.98 7.23 -13.98
C LEU A 133 1.85 7.79 -12.86
N ASP A 134 1.49 7.47 -11.63
CA ASP A 134 2.22 7.90 -10.46
C ASP A 134 3.44 6.98 -10.25
N PRO A 135 4.62 7.53 -9.89
CA PRO A 135 5.88 6.79 -9.71
C PRO A 135 6.01 6.14 -8.33
N SER A 136 5.25 6.63 -7.36
CA SER A 136 5.23 6.22 -5.96
C SER A 136 3.95 6.72 -5.31
N GLU A 137 3.64 6.24 -4.10
CA GLU A 137 2.46 6.68 -3.34
C GLU A 137 2.49 8.18 -2.98
N GLY A 138 3.69 8.75 -2.79
CA GLY A 138 3.89 10.13 -2.37
C GLY A 138 3.89 11.16 -3.51
N PHE A 139 3.83 10.73 -4.78
CA PHE A 139 3.95 11.62 -5.93
C PHE A 139 2.78 11.47 -6.88
N SER A 140 2.12 12.57 -7.22
CA SER A 140 1.07 12.59 -8.24
C SER A 140 1.56 13.25 -9.53
N THR A 141 1.80 12.44 -10.56
CA THR A 141 2.17 12.88 -11.91
C THR A 141 1.10 13.79 -12.49
N GLY A 142 -0.17 13.43 -12.31
CA GLY A 142 -1.29 14.24 -12.77
C GLY A 142 -1.35 15.63 -12.10
N ARG A 143 -1.02 15.74 -10.81
CA ARG A 143 -0.97 17.04 -10.12
C ARG A 143 0.23 17.85 -10.57
N TYR A 144 1.39 17.20 -10.73
CA TYR A 144 2.62 17.84 -11.15
C TYR A 144 2.49 18.46 -12.55
N LEU A 145 2.02 17.68 -13.53
CA LEU A 145 1.87 18.14 -14.92
C LEU A 145 0.82 19.23 -15.10
N ARG A 146 -0.16 19.37 -14.20
CA ARG A 146 -1.10 20.50 -14.23
C ARG A 146 -0.44 21.83 -13.85
N ARG A 147 0.57 21.80 -12.98
CA ARG A 147 1.33 22.98 -12.57
C ARG A 147 2.53 23.26 -13.46
N HIS A 148 3.06 22.21 -14.07
CA HIS A 148 4.19 22.24 -14.97
C HIS A 148 3.81 21.73 -16.36
N PRO A 149 2.92 22.43 -17.10
CA PRO A 149 2.51 22.00 -18.44
C PRO A 149 3.70 21.91 -19.42
N GLU A 150 4.74 22.72 -19.23
CA GLU A 150 5.98 22.71 -20.00
C GLU A 150 6.69 21.35 -19.99
N VAL A 151 6.53 20.59 -18.90
CA VAL A 151 7.15 19.26 -18.74
C VAL A 151 6.47 18.24 -19.64
N ALA A 152 5.16 18.36 -19.85
CA ALA A 152 4.43 17.51 -20.76
C ALA A 152 4.86 17.75 -22.22
N GLU A 153 5.09 19.03 -22.59
CA GLU A 153 5.55 19.41 -23.94
C GLU A 153 6.99 18.99 -24.22
N ALA A 154 7.85 19.04 -23.20
CA ALA A 154 9.26 18.64 -23.31
C ALA A 154 9.48 17.12 -23.39
N GLY A 155 8.44 16.31 -23.15
CA GLY A 155 8.55 14.84 -23.14
C GLY A 155 9.40 14.28 -21.99
N LEU A 156 9.77 15.11 -21.01
CA LEU A 156 10.60 14.72 -19.87
C LEU A 156 9.73 14.08 -18.78
N PRO A 157 10.06 12.90 -18.23
CA PRO A 157 9.29 12.30 -17.15
C PRO A 157 9.11 13.28 -15.98
N ALA A 158 7.89 13.40 -15.46
CA ALA A 158 7.56 14.34 -14.37
C ALA A 158 8.48 14.19 -13.14
N VAL A 159 8.84 12.96 -12.79
CA VAL A 159 9.80 12.62 -11.72
C VAL A 159 11.16 13.26 -11.94
N VAL A 160 11.68 13.19 -13.16
CA VAL A 160 13.00 13.72 -13.50
C VAL A 160 13.00 15.24 -13.37
N HIS A 161 11.95 15.90 -13.87
CA HIS A 161 11.81 17.35 -13.71
C HIS A 161 11.71 17.74 -12.23
N ALA A 162 10.88 17.03 -11.45
CA ALA A 162 10.72 17.28 -10.02
C ALA A 162 12.03 17.10 -9.23
N GLN A 163 12.82 16.08 -9.57
CA GLN A 163 14.12 15.85 -8.95
C GLN A 163 15.12 16.98 -9.26
N ARG A 164 15.12 17.49 -10.50
CA ARG A 164 16.07 18.52 -10.94
C ARG A 164 15.71 19.93 -10.47
N HIS A 165 14.42 20.24 -10.38
CA HIS A 165 13.92 21.60 -10.13
C HIS A 165 13.28 21.77 -8.75
N GLY A 166 13.25 20.71 -7.93
CA GLY A 166 12.61 20.72 -6.62
C GLY A 166 11.13 20.35 -6.68
N GLN A 167 10.66 19.74 -5.60
CA GLN A 167 9.28 19.29 -5.43
C GLN A 167 8.35 20.51 -5.29
N LEU A 168 7.14 20.43 -5.85
CA LEU A 168 6.06 21.32 -5.44
C LEU A 168 5.72 21.03 -3.98
N ASP A 169 5.66 22.06 -3.14
CA ASP A 169 5.30 22.06 -1.71
C ASP A 169 3.98 21.34 -1.34
N ASP A 170 3.22 20.84 -2.33
CA ASP A 170 1.93 20.16 -2.10
C ASP A 170 1.95 18.66 -2.47
N GLY A 171 3.11 18.07 -2.75
CA GLY A 171 3.29 16.63 -2.88
C GLY A 171 3.45 16.00 -1.50
N ARG A 172 2.33 15.78 -0.79
CA ARG A 172 2.31 15.34 0.63
C ARG A 172 3.39 14.28 0.94
N VAL A 173 4.34 14.70 1.78
CA VAL A 173 4.87 13.89 2.87
C VAL A 173 4.46 14.60 4.16
N LEU A 174 3.45 14.07 4.85
CA LEU A 174 3.43 14.04 6.31
C LEU A 174 3.23 12.57 6.67
N VAL A 175 4.34 11.84 6.73
CA VAL A 175 4.38 10.72 7.67
C VAL A 175 4.62 11.41 9.00
N ASP A 176 3.55 11.66 9.74
CA ASP A 176 3.67 12.10 11.12
C ASP A 176 4.19 10.89 11.91
N ALA A 177 5.52 10.76 11.95
CA ALA A 177 6.23 9.85 12.82
C ALA A 177 6.41 10.54 14.18
N ALA A 178 5.31 10.79 14.88
CA ALA A 178 5.26 10.98 16.32
C ALA A 178 3.79 11.08 16.76
N GLU A 179 3.29 10.08 17.50
CA GLU A 179 2.81 10.28 18.87
C GLU A 179 2.32 8.95 19.47
N SER A 180 3.09 8.50 20.47
CA SER A 180 2.79 7.61 21.61
C SER A 180 2.53 6.12 21.38
#